data_AF-A0A7I8ITV7-F1
#
_entry.id   AF-A0A7I8ITV7-F1
#
_cell.length_a   1.000
_cell.length_b   1.000
_cell.length_c   1.000
_cell.angle_alpha   90.00
_cell.angle_beta   90.00
_cell.angle_gamma   90.00
#
_symmetry.space_group_name_H-M   'P 1'
#
loop_
_entity.id
_entity.type
_entity.pdbx_description
1 polymer ?
#
loop_
_entity_poly.entity_id
_entity_poly.type
_entity_poly.pdbx_seq_one_letter_code
_entity_poly.pdbx_strand_id
1 'polypeptide(L)'
;MATPRWLKSMEAQITMPEDVYVKKFFQKHPDSLYHDAVKISGFDPPPARVFAWRVLELKDQGVGEDQAMAIADMEYRMEKKQKKEAYRRLKQISRLQGKRPPPDPYPSAIKEIQARRRSSCGSASPTRRSSTS
;
A
#
# COMPACT_ATOMS: atom_id res chain seq x y z
N MET A 1 -0.34 -41.28 16.29
CA MET A 1 0.89 -41.35 15.47
C MET A 1 1.70 -40.09 15.73
N ALA A 2 2.94 -40.20 16.19
CA ALA A 2 3.79 -39.04 16.49
C ALA A 2 4.42 -38.51 15.20
N THR A 3 4.32 -37.20 14.94
CA THR A 3 4.91 -36.59 13.75
C THR A 3 6.44 -36.61 13.83
N PRO A 4 7.14 -36.86 12.70
CA PRO A 4 8.60 -36.93 12.68
C PRO A 4 9.25 -35.60 13.07
N ARG A 5 10.38 -35.65 13.78
CA ARG A 5 11.10 -34.46 14.28
C ARG A 5 11.52 -33.48 13.18
N TRP A 6 11.82 -33.98 11.98
CA TRP A 6 12.19 -33.17 10.82
C TRP A 6 11.01 -32.38 10.24
N LEU A 7 9.78 -32.91 10.35
CA LEU A 7 8.56 -32.22 9.91
C LEU A 7 8.32 -30.97 10.77
N LYS A 8 8.59 -31.06 12.08
CA LYS A 8 8.54 -29.91 13.00
C LYS A 8 9.58 -28.82 12.69
N SER A 9 10.75 -29.19 12.15
CA SER A 9 11.75 -28.21 11.70
C SER A 9 11.39 -27.57 10.36
N MET A 10 10.69 -28.28 9.47
CA MET A 10 10.15 -27.71 8.22
C MET A 10 9.01 -26.71 8.48
N GLU A 11 8.29 -26.88 9.58
CA GLU A 11 7.24 -25.95 10.06
C GLU A 11 7.81 -24.75 10.84
N ALA A 12 9.13 -24.64 11.01
CA ALA A 12 9.72 -23.51 11.72
C ALA A 12 9.40 -22.21 10.97
N GLN A 13 8.64 -21.33 11.61
CA GLN A 13 8.33 -20.02 11.04
C GLN A 13 9.62 -19.22 10.87
N ILE A 14 9.90 -18.84 9.64
CA ILE A 14 11.01 -17.93 9.32
C ILE A 14 10.60 -16.55 9.84
N THR A 15 11.30 -16.07 10.88
CA THR A 15 11.13 -14.73 11.42
C THR A 15 12.35 -13.90 11.11
N MET A 16 12.12 -12.69 10.60
CA MET A 16 13.17 -11.71 10.37
C MET A 16 13.13 -10.61 11.44
N PRO A 17 14.28 -10.01 11.81
CA PRO A 17 14.33 -8.98 12.85
C PRO A 17 13.51 -7.73 12.50
N GLU A 18 13.36 -7.41 11.21
CA GLU A 18 12.53 -6.31 10.73
C GLU A 18 11.02 -6.55 10.89
N ASP A 19 10.56 -7.80 10.99
CA ASP A 19 9.13 -8.13 10.99
C ASP A 19 8.41 -7.54 12.21
N VAL A 20 9.14 -7.30 13.31
CA VAL A 20 8.64 -6.61 14.50
C VAL A 20 8.21 -5.17 14.16
N TYR A 21 9.03 -4.47 13.37
CA TYR A 21 8.79 -3.07 13.01
C TYR A 21 7.76 -2.94 11.89
N VAL A 22 7.69 -3.91 10.98
CA VAL A 22 6.63 -3.99 9.97
C VAL A 22 5.25 -4.08 10.64
N LYS A 23 5.11 -4.90 11.69
CA LYS A 23 3.85 -5.00 12.47
C LYS A 23 3.51 -3.69 13.16
N LYS A 24 4.49 -3.04 13.80
CA LYS A 24 4.31 -1.72 14.44
C LYS A 24 3.93 -0.63 13.41
N PHE A 25 4.46 -0.72 12.19
CA PHE A 25 4.16 0.21 11.11
C PHE A 25 2.69 0.11 10.67
N PHE A 26 2.18 -1.10 10.42
CA PHE A 26 0.78 -1.29 10.04
C PHE A 26 -0.21 -0.91 11.14
N GLN A 27 0.18 -1.01 12.42
CA GLN A 27 -0.61 -0.48 13.53
C GLN A 27 -0.73 1.04 13.49
N LYS A 28 0.34 1.75 13.09
CA LYS A 28 0.33 3.22 12.94
C LYS A 28 -0.35 3.69 11.65
N HIS A 29 -0.21 2.93 10.55
CA HIS A 29 -0.68 3.30 9.22
C HIS A 29 -1.54 2.18 8.60
N PRO A 30 -2.80 1.99 9.03
CA PRO A 30 -3.66 0.93 8.49
C PRO A 30 -3.95 1.13 6.99
N ASP A 31 -4.00 2.39 6.53
CA ASP A 31 -4.25 2.72 5.12
C ASP A 31 -3.14 2.24 4.17
N SER A 32 -1.90 2.07 4.67
CA SER A 32 -0.77 1.64 3.85
C SER A 32 -0.96 0.21 3.30
N LEU A 33 -1.76 -0.61 3.98
CA LEU A 33 -2.07 -1.97 3.52
C LEU A 33 -2.69 -2.01 2.13
N TYR A 34 -3.50 -0.99 1.78
CA TYR A 34 -4.17 -0.91 0.48
C TYR A 34 -3.36 -0.17 -0.57
N HIS A 35 -2.60 0.85 -0.15
CA HIS A 35 -1.84 1.68 -1.06
C HIS A 35 -0.54 1.03 -1.52
N ASP A 36 0.07 0.24 -0.65
CA ASP A 36 1.42 -0.26 -0.85
C ASP A 36 1.43 -1.80 -0.91
N ALA A 37 0.54 -2.34 -1.75
CA ALA A 37 0.41 -3.77 -1.95
C ALA A 37 1.73 -4.40 -2.46
N VAL A 38 2.07 -5.57 -1.91
CA VAL A 38 3.28 -6.32 -2.30
C VAL A 38 3.13 -6.79 -3.74
N LYS A 39 3.85 -6.15 -4.65
CA LYS A 39 3.97 -6.61 -6.04
C LYS A 39 5.00 -7.73 -6.08
N ILE A 40 4.57 -8.96 -6.31
CA ILE A 40 5.45 -10.15 -6.37
C ILE A 40 6.54 -9.97 -7.44
N SER A 41 6.26 -9.25 -8.52
CA SER A 41 7.21 -8.93 -9.60
C SER A 41 7.93 -7.59 -9.42
N GLY A 42 7.73 -6.90 -8.29
CA GLY A 42 8.35 -5.60 -8.02
C GLY A 42 9.75 -5.77 -7.43
N PHE A 43 10.70 -4.97 -7.92
CA PHE A 43 12.03 -4.89 -7.32
C PHE A 43 12.05 -4.00 -6.07
N ASP A 44 11.12 -3.03 -6.02
CA ASP A 44 11.05 -2.10 -4.91
C ASP A 44 10.42 -2.75 -3.67
N PRO A 45 11.10 -2.71 -2.51
CA PRO A 45 10.56 -3.24 -1.28
C PRO A 45 9.29 -2.46 -0.86
N PRO A 46 8.31 -3.10 -0.20
CA PRO A 46 7.16 -2.40 0.36
C PRO A 46 7.62 -1.30 1.34
N PRO A 47 6.92 -0.15 1.42
CA PRO A 47 7.26 0.95 2.34
C PRO A 47 7.36 0.52 3.80
N ALA A 48 6.55 -0.46 4.23
CA ALA A 48 6.66 -1.04 5.57
C ALA A 48 8.03 -1.72 5.82
N ARG A 49 8.59 -2.37 4.79
CA ARG A 49 9.93 -3.00 4.84
C ARG A 49 11.03 -1.93 4.85
N VAL A 50 10.89 -0.89 4.02
CA VAL A 50 11.81 0.26 4.00
C VAL A 50 11.85 0.95 5.37
N PHE A 51 10.68 1.19 5.98
CA PHE A 51 10.57 1.74 7.32
C PHE A 51 11.31 0.87 8.34
N ALA A 52 11.10 -0.45 8.29
CA ALA A 52 11.73 -1.36 9.23
C ALA A 52 13.26 -1.41 9.08
N TRP A 53 13.76 -1.45 7.84
CA TRP A 53 15.21 -1.35 7.58
C TRP A 53 15.79 -0.04 8.07
N ARG A 54 15.08 1.07 7.89
CA ARG A 54 15.52 2.38 8.38
C ARG A 54 15.62 2.42 9.89
N VAL A 55 14.66 1.82 10.60
CA VAL A 55 14.72 1.71 12.07
C VAL A 55 15.91 0.85 12.50
N LEU A 56 16.17 -0.26 11.83
CA LEU A 56 17.32 -1.12 12.13
C LEU A 56 18.66 -0.41 11.89
N GLU A 57 18.78 0.33 10.79
CA GLU A 57 19.97 1.13 10.47
C GLU A 57 20.25 2.19 11.54
N LEU A 58 19.22 2.91 11.99
CA LEU A 58 19.35 3.91 13.05
C LEU A 58 19.72 3.27 14.40
N LYS A 59 19.20 2.06 14.68
CA LYS A 59 19.58 1.30 15.87
C LYS A 59 21.04 0.84 15.82
N ASP A 60 21.54 0.46 14.66
CA ASP A 60 22.96 0.11 14.47
C ASP A 60 23.88 1.31 14.72
N GLN A 61 23.40 2.52 14.41
CA GLN A 61 24.08 3.79 14.74
C GLN A 61 23.98 4.18 16.22
N GLY A 62 23.30 3.39 17.06
CA GLY A 62 23.14 3.64 18.49
C GLY A 62 21.98 4.55 18.86
N VAL A 63 21.06 4.86 17.93
CA VAL A 63 19.85 5.64 18.22
C VAL A 63 18.85 4.78 19.01
N GLY A 64 18.22 5.37 20.03
CA GLY A 64 17.17 4.70 20.80
C GLY A 64 15.99 4.27 19.91
N GLU A 65 15.37 3.13 20.23
CA GLU A 65 14.32 2.53 19.38
C GLU A 65 13.14 3.47 19.09
N ASP A 66 12.64 4.19 20.10
CA ASP A 66 11.52 5.11 19.92
C ASP A 66 11.87 6.30 19.03
N GLN A 67 13.09 6.82 19.19
CA GLN A 67 13.61 7.90 18.36
C GLN A 67 13.84 7.44 16.92
N ALA A 68 14.41 6.25 16.73
CA ALA A 68 14.59 5.64 15.41
C ALA A 68 13.24 5.44 14.69
N MET A 69 12.22 4.93 15.39
CA MET A 69 10.86 4.80 14.85
C MET A 69 10.23 6.15 14.50
N ALA A 70 10.47 7.20 15.30
CA ALA A 70 9.94 8.53 15.01
C ALA A 70 10.60 9.17 13.78
N ILE A 71 11.92 9.02 13.62
CA ILE A 71 12.66 9.50 12.45
C ILE A 71 12.16 8.77 11.19
N ALA A 72 12.07 7.45 11.22
CA ALA A 72 11.57 6.66 10.09
C ALA A 72 10.11 7.01 9.74
N ASP A 73 9.27 7.32 10.73
CA ASP A 73 7.86 7.71 10.49
C ASP A 73 7.78 9.10 9.84
N MET A 74 8.63 10.03 10.27
CA MET A 74 8.76 11.35 9.66
C MET A 74 9.20 11.23 8.19
N GLU A 75 10.23 10.44 7.91
CA GLU A 75 10.72 10.18 6.54
C GLU A 75 9.61 9.62 5.64
N TYR A 76 8.87 8.61 6.11
CA TYR A 76 7.74 8.03 5.38
C TYR A 76 6.64 9.05 5.07
N ARG A 77 6.26 9.88 6.05
CA ARG A 77 5.23 10.93 5.85
C ARG A 77 5.69 11.99 4.86
N MET A 78 6.96 12.36 4.90
CA MET A 78 7.55 13.31 3.95
C MET A 78 7.50 12.76 2.52
N GLU A 79 7.91 11.52 2.32
CA GLU A 79 7.85 10.86 1.01
C GLU A 79 6.42 10.82 0.47
N LYS A 80 5.45 10.44 1.31
CA LYS A 80 4.03 10.43 0.95
C LYS A 80 3.52 11.82 0.56
N LYS A 81 3.96 12.87 1.26
CA LYS A 81 3.60 14.26 0.95
C LYS A 81 4.20 14.69 -0.39
N GLN A 82 5.47 14.39 -0.64
CA GLN A 82 6.14 14.70 -1.91
C GLN A 82 5.48 13.99 -3.10
N LYS A 83 5.14 12.69 -2.96
CA LYS A 83 4.40 11.93 -3.99
C LYS A 83 3.04 12.58 -4.31
N LYS A 84 2.32 13.05 -3.28
CA LYS A 84 1.05 13.78 -3.48
C LYS A 84 1.25 15.12 -4.17
N GLU A 85 2.27 15.89 -3.82
CA GLU A 85 2.57 17.18 -4.46
C GLU A 85 2.98 17.00 -5.92
N ALA A 86 3.83 16.01 -6.22
CA ALA A 86 4.19 15.64 -7.58
C ALA A 86 2.95 15.28 -8.41
N TYR A 87 2.04 14.46 -7.86
CA TYR A 87 0.77 14.14 -8.52
C TYR A 87 -0.10 15.38 -8.75
N ARG A 88 -0.22 16.30 -7.79
CA ARG A 88 -0.98 17.55 -7.97
C ARG A 88 -0.42 18.38 -9.13
N ARG A 89 0.90 18.49 -9.23
CA ARG A 89 1.58 19.19 -10.34
C ARG A 89 1.31 18.50 -11.68
N LEU A 90 1.50 17.19 -11.76
CA LEU A 90 1.24 16.41 -12.98
C LEU A 90 -0.22 16.50 -13.42
N LYS A 91 -1.15 16.47 -12.47
CA LYS A 91 -2.59 16.63 -12.72
C LYS A 91 -2.92 18.00 -13.28
N GLN A 92 -2.29 19.05 -12.76
CA GLN A 92 -2.48 20.42 -13.28
C GLN A 92 -1.96 20.54 -14.71
N ILE A 93 -0.77 20.02 -14.99
CA ILE A 93 -0.18 20.00 -16.34
C ILE A 93 -1.09 19.23 -17.31
N SER A 94 -1.59 18.05 -16.91
CA SER A 94 -2.45 17.22 -17.76
C SER A 94 -3.75 17.92 -18.13
N ARG A 95 -4.35 18.64 -17.17
CA ARG A 95 -5.55 19.46 -17.41
C ARG A 95 -5.29 20.58 -18.41
N LEU A 96 -4.16 21.29 -18.27
CA LEU A 96 -3.77 22.34 -19.23
C LEU A 96 -3.51 21.78 -20.63
N GLN A 97 -2.97 20.56 -20.73
CA GLN A 97 -2.76 19.87 -22.00
C GLN A 97 -4.02 19.22 -22.59
N GLY A 98 -5.17 19.26 -21.90
CA GLY A 98 -6.39 18.56 -22.30
C GLY A 98 -6.30 17.02 -22.27
N LYS A 99 -5.25 16.47 -21.62
CA LYS A 99 -5.04 15.03 -21.50
C LYS A 99 -5.69 14.48 -20.24
N ARG A 100 -5.96 13.16 -20.24
CA ARG A 100 -6.44 12.48 -19.03
C ARG A 100 -5.35 12.55 -17.94
N PRO A 101 -5.72 12.90 -16.69
CA PRO A 101 -4.76 12.97 -15.61
C PRO A 101 -4.22 11.57 -15.28
N PRO A 102 -2.97 11.47 -14.78
CA PRO A 102 -2.41 10.22 -14.30
C PRO A 102 -3.28 9.58 -13.21
N PRO A 103 -3.17 8.26 -12.99
CA PRO A 103 -3.82 7.59 -11.86
C PRO A 103 -3.33 8.17 -10.52
N ASP A 104 -4.21 8.22 -9.53
CA ASP A 104 -3.90 8.72 -8.19
C ASP A 104 -2.92 7.77 -7.49
N PRO A 105 -1.78 8.24 -6.96
CA PRO A 105 -0.83 7.40 -6.25
C PRO A 105 -1.37 6.79 -4.96
N TYR A 106 -2.41 7.38 -4.35
CA TYR A 106 -3.02 6.86 -3.11
C TYR A 106 -4.55 6.77 -3.26
N PRO A 107 -5.05 5.80 -4.05
CA PRO A 107 -6.48 5.64 -4.25
C PRO A 107 -7.11 5.12 -2.96
N SER A 108 -8.08 5.84 -2.41
CA SER A 108 -8.82 5.36 -1.24
C SER A 108 -9.59 4.10 -1.62
N ALA A 109 -9.35 2.98 -0.94
CA ALA A 109 -9.96 1.68 -1.23
C ALA A 109 -11.50 1.74 -1.36
N ILE A 110 -12.15 2.60 -0.57
CA ILE A 110 -13.60 2.83 -0.60
C ILE A 110 -14.06 3.38 -1.97
N LYS A 111 -13.32 4.32 -2.56
CA LYS A 111 -13.69 4.91 -3.87
C LYS A 111 -13.55 3.89 -5.00
N GLU A 112 -12.59 2.98 -4.92
CA GLU A 112 -12.41 1.93 -5.93
C GLU A 112 -13.54 0.89 -5.86
N ILE A 113 -13.90 0.46 -4.66
CA ILE A 113 -15.05 -0.45 -4.43
C ILE A 113 -16.35 0.22 -4.89
N GLN A 114 -16.56 1.50 -4.58
CA GLN A 114 -17.73 2.26 -5.04
C GLN A 114 -17.76 2.45 -6.56
N ALA A 115 -16.62 2.75 -7.18
CA ALA A 115 -16.51 2.87 -8.64
C ALA A 115 -16.87 1.55 -9.32
N ARG A 116 -16.33 0.43 -8.82
CA ARG A 116 -16.64 -0.92 -9.30
C ARG A 116 -18.13 -1.26 -9.19
N ARG A 117 -18.79 -0.90 -8.07
CA ARG A 117 -20.24 -1.08 -7.86
C ARG A 117 -21.11 -0.23 -8.79
N ARG A 118 -20.68 1.00 -9.13
CA ARG A 118 -21.40 1.86 -10.07
C ARG A 118 -21.32 1.32 -11.50
N SER A 119 -20.16 0.84 -11.93
CA SER A 119 -19.99 0.23 -13.25
C SER A 119 -20.80 -1.06 -13.43
N SER A 120 -20.97 -1.88 -12.38
CA SER A 120 -21.77 -3.11 -12.47
C SER A 120 -23.29 -2.88 -12.48
N CYS A 121 -23.76 -1.72 -12.02
CA CYS A 121 -25.18 -1.36 -11.97
C CYS A 121 -25.66 -0.69 -13.28
N GLY A 122 -24.75 -0.10 -14.07
CA GLY A 122 -25.08 0.64 -15.29
C GLY A 122 -25.29 -0.17 -16.57
N SER A 123 -25.14 -1.50 -16.54
CA SER A 123 -25.28 -2.36 -17.74
C SER A 123 -26.65 -3.05 -17.88
N ALA A 124 -27.64 -2.69 -17.07
CA ALA A 124 -29.02 -3.10 -17.31
C ALA A 124 -29.63 -2.18 -18.38
N SER A 125 -29.30 -2.46 -19.65
CA SER A 125 -29.99 -1.89 -20.80
C SER A 125 -31.50 -2.14 -20.64
N PRO A 126 -32.37 -1.12 -20.60
CA PRO A 126 -33.80 -1.35 -20.64
C PRO A 126 -34.13 -1.81 -22.06
N THR A 127 -34.36 -3.11 -22.25
CA THR A 127 -35.01 -3.63 -23.45
C THR A 127 -36.38 -2.98 -23.53
N ARG A 128 -36.45 -1.91 -24.31
CA ARG A 128 -37.66 -1.18 -24.66
C ARG A 128 -38.56 -2.13 -25.44
N ARG A 129 -39.49 -2.79 -24.75
CA ARG A 129 -40.54 -3.60 -25.38
C ARG A 129 -41.41 -2.65 -26.19
N SER A 130 -41.17 -2.60 -27.49
CA SER A 130 -42.08 -1.99 -28.45
C SER A 130 -43.33 -2.86 -28.52
N SER A 131 -44.38 -2.46 -27.81
CA SER A 131 -45.73 -2.96 -28.03
C SER A 131 -46.27 -2.29 -29.30
N THR A 132 -46.14 -2.97 -30.42
CA THR A 132 -46.93 -2.72 -31.63
C THR A 132 -48.20 -3.55 -31.58
N SER A 133 -49.31 -2.87 -31.91
CA SER A 133 -50.61 -3.38 -32.38
C SER A 133 -51.59 -3.88 -31.32
#